data_AF-G4F2P9-F1
#
_entry.id   AF-G4F2P9-F1
#
_cell.length_a   1.000
_cell.length_b   1.000
_cell.length_c   1.000
_cell.angle_alpha   90.00
_cell.angle_beta   90.00
_cell.angle_gamma   90.00
#
_symmetry.space_group_name_H-M   'P 1'
#
loop_
_entity.id
_entity.type
_entity.pdbx_description
1 polymer ?
#
loop_
_entity_poly.entity_id
_entity_poly.type
_entity_poly.pdbx_seq_one_letter_code
_entity_poly.pdbx_strand_id
1 'polypeptide(L)'
;MGALYGCIQGKAETVKWFINEIPDTGRVENIKLMWNDWFKNIGYGLHADKREAEKALEALIQMYAPQKASEVQQTFWANSNKTIESDGFVLKYTYSRGPSIDERLIVVTSK
;
A
#
# COMPACT_ATOMS: atom_id res chain seq x y z
N MET A 1 3.63 -22.25 -5.76
CA MET A 1 3.41 -20.85 -5.34
C MET A 1 4.72 -20.36 -4.73
N GLY A 2 5.17 -19.15 -5.05
CA GLY A 2 6.34 -18.55 -4.40
C GLY A 2 6.04 -18.17 -2.96
N ALA A 3 7.06 -17.77 -2.20
CA ALA A 3 6.87 -17.33 -0.82
C ALA A 3 6.06 -16.02 -0.74
N LEU A 4 5.30 -15.89 0.34
CA LEU A 4 4.62 -14.66 0.73
C LEU A 4 5.18 -14.20 2.07
N TYR A 5 5.80 -13.02 2.09
CA TYR A 5 6.20 -12.35 3.32
C TYR A 5 5.21 -11.24 3.62
N GLY A 6 4.75 -11.17 4.87
CA GLY A 6 3.77 -10.18 5.33
C GLY A 6 4.25 -9.45 6.57
N CYS A 7 3.96 -8.15 6.64
CA CYS A 7 4.09 -7.37 7.87
C CYS A 7 2.79 -6.60 8.11
N ILE A 8 2.25 -6.73 9.32
CA ILE A 8 1.01 -6.07 9.73
C ILE A 8 1.36 -5.02 10.79
N GLN A 9 0.84 -3.81 10.63
CA GLN A 9 1.15 -2.67 11.47
C GLN A 9 -0.13 -2.05 12.05
N GLY A 10 0.03 -1.38 13.18
CA GLY A 10 -1.05 -0.69 13.86
C GLY A 10 -1.78 -1.55 14.90
N LYS A 11 -2.56 -0.90 15.76
CA LYS A 11 -3.31 -1.59 16.82
C LYS A 11 -4.56 -2.29 16.28
N ALA A 12 -5.14 -1.74 15.21
CA ALA A 12 -6.27 -2.34 14.52
C ALA A 12 -5.85 -3.26 13.36
N GLU A 13 -4.53 -3.44 13.14
CA GLU A 13 -3.96 -4.34 12.14
C GLU A 13 -4.42 -4.02 10.70
N THR A 14 -4.66 -2.74 10.40
CA THR A 14 -5.26 -2.33 9.12
C THR A 14 -4.23 -2.02 8.04
N VAL A 15 -2.97 -1.76 8.41
CA VAL A 15 -1.86 -1.47 7.49
C VAL A 15 -1.04 -2.74 7.25
N LYS A 16 -0.89 -3.13 5.99
CA LYS A 16 -0.29 -4.41 5.62
C LYS A 16 0.69 -4.25 4.47
N TRP A 17 1.86 -4.84 4.64
CA TRP A 17 2.84 -5.06 3.59
C TRP A 17 2.81 -6.50 3.12
N PHE A 18 2.94 -6.70 1.82
CA PHE A 18 3.13 -8.02 1.23
C PHE A 18 4.28 -7.99 0.23
N ILE A 19 5.16 -8.98 0.29
CA ILE A 19 6.22 -9.23 -0.70
C ILE A 19 5.91 -10.59 -1.31
N ASN A 20 5.58 -10.59 -2.60
CA ASN A 20 5.25 -11.81 -3.35
C ASN A 20 6.47 -12.23 -4.17
N GLU A 21 6.91 -13.47 -4.04
CA GLU A 21 8.03 -14.02 -4.80
C GLU A 21 7.56 -14.71 -6.09
N ILE A 22 8.37 -14.63 -7.15
CA ILE A 22 8.24 -15.52 -8.31
C ILE A 22 8.87 -16.88 -7.94
N PRO A 23 8.10 -17.98 -7.93
CA PRO A 23 8.59 -19.30 -7.47
C PRO A 23 9.91 -19.71 -8.14
N ASP A 24 10.84 -20.24 -7.34
CA ASP A 24 12.11 -20.84 -7.78
C ASP A 24 13.07 -19.89 -8.53
N THR A 25 12.88 -18.57 -8.39
CA THR A 25 13.75 -17.57 -9.04
C THR A 25 14.56 -16.72 -8.07
N GLY A 26 14.18 -16.68 -6.79
CA GLY A 26 14.74 -15.73 -5.82
C GLY A 26 14.40 -14.27 -6.13
N ARG A 27 13.45 -14.01 -7.04
CA ARG A 27 13.03 -12.65 -7.45
C ARG A 27 11.68 -12.29 -6.85
N VAL A 28 11.53 -11.01 -6.52
CA VAL A 28 10.26 -10.43 -6.09
C VAL A 28 9.38 -10.18 -7.32
N GLU A 29 8.16 -10.71 -7.31
CA GLU A 29 7.12 -10.46 -8.32
C GLU A 29 6.54 -9.05 -8.14
N ASN A 30 6.13 -8.73 -6.91
CA ASN A 30 5.57 -7.43 -6.56
C ASN A 30 5.60 -7.20 -5.06
N ILE A 31 5.49 -5.92 -4.69
CA ILE A 31 5.35 -5.46 -3.31
C ILE A 31 4.03 -4.73 -3.19
N LYS A 32 3.29 -4.97 -2.11
CA LYS A 32 1.99 -4.34 -1.87
C LYS A 32 2.00 -3.62 -0.55
N LEU A 33 1.49 -2.39 -0.54
CA LEU A 33 1.10 -1.66 0.66
C LEU A 33 -0.42 -1.48 0.63
N MET A 34 -1.08 -2.02 1.65
CA MET A 34 -2.52 -1.92 1.83
C MET A 34 -2.82 -1.17 3.13
N TRP A 35 -3.83 -0.31 3.09
CA TRP A 35 -4.48 0.21 4.28
C TRP A 35 -5.99 0.02 4.17
N ASN A 36 -6.55 -0.65 5.18
CA ASN A 36 -7.99 -0.82 5.34
C ASN A 36 -8.54 0.32 6.20
N ASP A 37 -8.96 1.38 5.52
CA ASP A 37 -9.42 2.61 6.16
C ASP A 37 -10.86 2.45 6.68
N TRP A 38 -10.97 2.10 7.97
CA TRP A 38 -12.25 2.01 8.67
C TRP A 38 -12.81 3.42 8.94
N PHE A 39 -13.79 3.83 8.15
CA PHE A 39 -14.56 5.06 8.39
C PHE A 39 -15.77 4.84 9.33
N LYS A 40 -15.83 3.69 10.00
CA LYS A 40 -16.68 3.42 11.16
C LYS A 40 -15.81 3.03 12.35
N ASN A 41 -16.16 3.52 13.53
CA ASN A 41 -15.42 3.16 14.74
C ASN A 41 -15.76 1.72 15.16
N ILE A 42 -14.76 0.85 15.14
CA ILE A 42 -14.85 -0.55 15.57
C ILE A 42 -14.12 -0.83 16.89
N GLY A 43 -13.83 0.20 17.68
CA GLY A 43 -13.07 0.11 18.93
C GLY A 43 -11.68 0.75 18.88
N TYR A 44 -11.28 1.26 17.71
CA TYR A 44 -9.95 1.86 17.47
C TYR A 44 -10.01 3.31 16.94
N GLY A 45 -11.20 3.91 16.94
CA GLY A 45 -11.44 5.24 16.34
C GLY A 45 -11.80 5.16 14.86
N LEU A 46 -12.03 6.33 14.26
CA LEU A 46 -12.18 6.47 12.81
C LEU A 46 -10.80 6.52 12.16
N HIS A 47 -10.69 5.97 10.95
CA HIS A 47 -9.44 5.90 10.19
C HIS A 47 -8.33 5.21 10.99
N ALA A 48 -8.64 4.02 11.52
CA ALA A 48 -7.74 3.28 12.39
C ALA A 48 -6.38 3.05 11.71
N ASP A 49 -5.31 3.28 12.47
CA ASP A 49 -3.91 3.19 12.06
C ASP A 49 -3.49 4.13 10.90
N LYS A 50 -4.19 5.27 10.72
CA LYS A 50 -3.81 6.28 9.71
C LYS A 50 -2.35 6.73 9.82
N ARG A 51 -1.83 6.91 11.03
CA ARG A 51 -0.44 7.35 11.26
C ARG A 51 0.56 6.28 10.81
N GLU A 52 0.23 5.02 11.00
CA GLU A 52 1.01 3.89 10.53
C GLU A 52 0.96 3.80 9.00
N ALA A 53 -0.20 4.08 8.39
CA ALA A 53 -0.35 4.17 6.94
C ALA A 53 0.51 5.29 6.35
N GLU A 54 0.55 6.47 6.99
CA GLU A 54 1.40 7.60 6.60
C GLU A 54 2.88 7.21 6.61
N LYS A 55 3.38 6.59 7.69
CA LYS A 55 4.77 6.14 7.79
C LYS A 55 5.11 5.04 6.77
N ALA A 56 4.21 4.10 6.57
CA ALA A 56 4.38 3.04 5.58
C ALA A 56 4.45 3.62 4.16
N LEU A 57 3.58 4.58 3.85
CA LEU A 57 3.60 5.28 2.57
C LEU A 57 4.91 6.06 2.36
N GLU A 58 5.39 6.77 3.38
CA GLU A 58 6.69 7.46 3.33
C GLU A 58 7.83 6.49 3.01
N ALA A 59 7.89 5.34 3.69
CA ALA A 59 8.90 4.31 3.42
C ALA A 59 8.79 3.76 1.99
N LEU A 60 7.57 3.48 1.51
CA LEU A 60 7.32 3.03 0.13
C LEU A 60 7.85 4.03 -0.89
N ILE A 61 7.54 5.32 -0.68
CA ILE A 61 7.97 6.40 -1.57
C ILE A 61 9.48 6.50 -1.61
N GLN A 62 10.15 6.48 -0.45
CA GLN A 62 11.61 6.55 -0.37
C GLN A 62 12.30 5.41 -1.12
N MET A 63 11.73 4.20 -1.08
CA MET A 63 12.31 3.02 -1.72
C MET A 63 12.06 2.96 -3.24
N TYR A 64 10.86 3.27 -3.70
CA TYR A 64 10.43 2.93 -5.07
C TYR A 64 10.10 4.13 -5.96
N ALA A 65 9.83 5.30 -5.37
CA ALA A 65 9.38 6.45 -6.14
C ALA A 65 9.73 7.81 -5.52
N PRO A 66 10.98 8.05 -5.07
CA PRO A 66 11.33 9.29 -4.38
C PRO A 66 11.09 10.53 -5.27
N GLN A 67 11.37 10.44 -6.57
CA GLN A 67 11.11 11.49 -7.57
C GLN A 67 9.63 11.72 -7.88
N LYS A 68 8.73 10.83 -7.43
CA LYS A 68 7.27 10.95 -7.56
C LYS A 68 6.57 11.14 -6.21
N ALA A 69 7.31 11.48 -5.15
CA ALA A 69 6.78 11.54 -3.78
C ALA A 69 5.44 12.28 -3.66
N SER A 70 5.35 13.51 -4.16
CA SER A 70 4.12 14.32 -4.11
C SER A 70 2.96 13.66 -4.85
N GLU A 71 3.23 13.08 -6.03
CA GLU A 71 2.21 12.41 -6.84
C GLU A 71 1.69 11.14 -6.15
N VAL A 72 2.59 10.34 -5.57
CA VAL A 72 2.22 9.12 -4.83
C VAL A 72 1.42 9.47 -3.57
N GLN A 73 1.84 10.49 -2.81
CA GLN A 73 1.10 10.96 -1.64
C GLN A 73 -0.32 11.40 -2.00
N GLN A 74 -0.46 12.31 -2.98
CA GLN A 74 -1.77 12.79 -3.41
C GLN A 74 -2.66 11.64 -3.88
N THR A 75 -2.08 10.68 -4.61
CA THR A 75 -2.81 9.53 -5.13
C THR A 75 -3.30 8.61 -4.02
N PHE A 76 -2.46 8.27 -3.04
CA PHE A 76 -2.83 7.36 -1.95
C PHE A 76 -3.99 7.89 -1.09
N TRP A 77 -4.08 9.21 -0.92
CA TRP A 77 -5.16 9.86 -0.17
C TRP A 77 -6.36 10.24 -1.04
N ALA A 78 -6.27 10.04 -2.36
CA ALA A 78 -7.39 10.22 -3.28
C ALA A 78 -8.30 8.99 -3.32
N ASN A 79 -9.49 9.15 -3.90
CA ASN A 79 -10.52 8.12 -3.99
C ASN A 79 -10.68 7.61 -5.44
N SER A 80 -9.58 7.57 -6.20
CA SER A 80 -9.57 7.15 -7.60
C SER A 80 -8.33 6.32 -7.92
N ASN A 81 -8.51 5.33 -8.81
CA ASN A 81 -7.42 4.47 -9.26
C ASN A 81 -6.43 5.26 -10.11
N LYS A 82 -5.14 4.94 -10.00
CA LYS A 82 -4.10 5.58 -10.80
C LYS A 82 -2.88 4.68 -10.95
N THR A 83 -2.21 4.77 -12.09
CA THR A 83 -0.89 4.18 -12.30
C THR A 83 0.13 5.31 -12.35
N ILE A 84 1.24 5.15 -11.62
CA ILE A 84 2.34 6.10 -11.57
C ILE A 84 3.59 5.40 -12.08
N GLU A 85 4.17 5.96 -13.13
CA GLU A 85 5.44 5.53 -13.70
C GLU A 85 6.59 6.19 -12.92
N SER A 86 7.41 5.36 -12.28
CA SER A 86 8.62 5.76 -11.57
C SER A 86 9.86 5.31 -12.36
N ASP A 87 11.04 5.63 -11.86
CA ASP A 87 12.29 5.11 -12.39
C ASP A 87 12.47 3.66 -11.91
N GLY A 88 12.65 2.73 -12.84
CA GLY A 88 12.73 1.28 -12.55
C GLY A 88 11.45 0.59 -12.09
N PHE A 89 10.39 1.32 -11.70
CA PHE A 89 9.16 0.74 -11.13
C PHE A 89 7.87 1.33 -11.69
N VAL A 90 6.80 0.53 -11.62
CA VAL A 90 5.41 0.95 -11.85
C VAL A 90 4.64 0.79 -10.55
N LEU A 91 3.96 1.86 -10.12
CA LEU A 91 3.12 1.85 -8.93
C LEU A 91 1.65 1.92 -9.37
N LYS A 92 0.90 0.83 -9.17
CA LYS A 92 -0.53 0.79 -9.43
C LYS A 92 -1.28 1.00 -8.12
N TYR A 93 -2.02 2.10 -8.03
CA TYR A 93 -2.92 2.40 -6.93
C TYR A 93 -4.37 2.03 -7.28
N THR A 94 -5.01 1.32 -6.35
CA THR A 94 -6.44 1.04 -6.38
C THR A 94 -7.12 1.51 -5.11
N TYR A 95 -8.27 2.14 -5.28
CA TYR A 95 -9.19 2.53 -4.22
C TYR A 95 -10.50 1.77 -4.40
N SER A 96 -10.99 1.13 -3.34
CA SER A 96 -12.29 0.47 -3.33
C SER A 96 -13.10 0.92 -2.12
N ARG A 97 -14.26 1.55 -2.38
CA ARG A 97 -15.22 1.95 -1.33
C ARG A 97 -16.04 0.74 -0.91
N GLY A 98 -15.90 0.32 0.34
CA GLY A 98 -16.78 -0.64 0.98
C GLY A 98 -17.91 0.02 1.78
N PRO A 99 -18.80 -0.77 2.40
CA PRO A 99 -19.88 -0.26 3.24
C PRO A 99 -19.41 0.32 4.59
N SER A 100 -18.21 -0.06 5.04
CA SER A 100 -17.63 0.38 6.32
C SER A 100 -16.11 0.60 6.28
N ILE A 101 -15.45 0.18 5.21
CA ILE A 101 -13.99 0.18 5.03
C ILE A 101 -13.69 0.65 3.63
N ASP A 102 -12.72 1.54 3.47
CA ASP A 102 -12.10 1.80 2.16
C ASP A 102 -10.81 1.00 2.06
N GLU A 103 -10.64 0.25 0.98
CA GLU A 103 -9.36 -0.38 0.68
C GLU A 103 -8.53 0.59 -0.15
N ARG A 104 -7.35 0.94 0.36
CA ARG A 104 -6.31 1.71 -0.34
C ARG A 104 -5.11 0.79 -0.57
N LEU A 105 -4.81 0.47 -1.81
CA LEU A 105 -3.77 -0.51 -2.16
C LEU A 105 -2.82 0.07 -3.20
N ILE A 106 -1.52 0.08 -2.91
CA ILE A 106 -0.45 0.29 -3.88
C ILE A 106 0.19 -1.07 -4.18
N VAL A 107 0.33 -1.39 -5.46
CA VAL A 107 1.14 -2.52 -5.95
C VAL A 107 2.32 -1.96 -6.71
N VAL A 108 3.53 -2.36 -6.33
CA VAL A 108 4.80 -1.98 -6.95
C VAL A 108 5.33 -3.18 -7.73
N THR A 109 5.65 -2.96 -9.01
CA THR A 109 6.32 -3.94 -9.88
C THR A 109 7.55 -3.32 -10.51
N SER A 110 8.63 -4.09 -10.68
CA SER A 110 9.78 -3.66 -11.50
C SER A 110 9.39 -3.58 -12.98
N LYS A 111 10.06 -2.70 -13.72
CA LYS A 111 9.98 -2.66 -15.19
C LYS A 111 10.79 -3.79 -15.83
#